data_AF-A0A812VGA1-F1
#
_entry.id   AF-A0A812VGA1-F1
#
_cell.length_a   1.000
_cell.length_b   1.000
_cell.length_c   1.000
_cell.angle_alpha   90.00
_cell.angle_beta   90.00
_cell.angle_gamma   90.00
#
_symmetry.space_group_name_H-M   'P 1'
#
loop_
_entity.id
_entity.type
_entity.pdbx_description
1 polymer ?
#
loop_
_entity_poly.entity_id
_entity_poly.type
_entity_poly.pdbx_seq_one_letter_code
_entity_poly.pdbx_strand_id
1 'polypeptide(L)'
;MACWKHSWRHRVVGLVALCMVVAIAGASAALQHNGSRMALNWLGAFVSGFLAIHWYPIHGALELPGKLDDLNLVEQRLLLLIAASFFYLMEVDRVNGQSRAEEAMQLRRGFRGSIAHATCSKLDDAERIHAEIGAQTEDVDYAIQVLLTAGMSTPTLRDVARAGVGILDAGHAEIAVPFLALVPFTAMSIFSFCINFEYLPQATWVYYMLQVYPILCRVALLIVISRSAADERCFIMKMMTKLVAIYLAVICPILVQWEWYGSSGQLPDQALIDAFFYTAMCCFSFL
;
A
#
# COMPACT_ATOMS: atom_id res chain seq x y z
N MET A 1 22.52 -27.93 28.75
CA MET A 1 21.40 -28.36 27.89
C MET A 1 20.06 -27.67 28.19
N ALA A 2 19.72 -27.30 29.44
CA ALA A 2 18.44 -26.64 29.74
C ALA A 2 18.28 -25.21 29.15
N CYS A 3 19.37 -24.45 29.04
CA CYS A 3 19.38 -23.10 28.46
C CYS A 3 18.96 -23.07 26.96
N TRP A 4 19.18 -24.17 26.23
CA TRP A 4 18.89 -24.23 24.79
C TRP A 4 17.40 -24.39 24.46
N LYS A 5 16.63 -25.09 25.31
CA LYS A 5 15.18 -25.28 25.10
C LYS A 5 14.36 -23.99 25.31
N HIS A 6 14.84 -23.06 26.14
CA HIS A 6 14.14 -21.81 26.41
C HIS A 6 14.26 -20.84 25.23
N SER A 7 15.46 -20.71 24.63
CA SER A 7 15.71 -19.85 23.47
C SER A 7 14.85 -20.22 22.25
N TRP A 8 14.61 -21.51 22.02
CA TRP A 8 13.84 -21.97 20.85
C TRP A 8 12.36 -21.55 20.89
N ARG A 9 11.68 -21.71 22.03
CA ARG A 9 10.26 -21.36 22.17
C ARG A 9 10.01 -19.88 21.89
N HIS A 10 10.96 -19.05 22.29
CA HIS A 10 10.86 -17.60 22.20
C HIS A 10 11.05 -17.08 20.77
N ARG A 11 12.04 -17.60 20.03
CA ARG A 11 12.20 -17.31 18.59
C ARG A 11 10.96 -17.68 17.80
N VAL A 12 10.34 -18.81 18.15
CA VAL A 12 9.08 -19.24 17.52
C VAL A 12 7.97 -18.23 17.78
N VAL A 13 7.83 -17.66 18.98
CA VAL A 13 6.76 -16.67 19.27
C VAL A 13 6.91 -15.39 18.43
N GLY A 14 8.11 -14.81 18.35
CA GLY A 14 8.35 -13.59 17.57
C GLY A 14 8.10 -13.79 16.08
N LEU A 15 8.62 -14.90 15.52
CA LEU A 15 8.39 -15.29 14.14
C LEU A 15 6.91 -15.53 13.86
N VAL A 16 6.22 -16.27 14.75
CA VAL A 16 4.78 -16.53 14.64
C VAL A 16 3.98 -15.23 14.66
N ALA A 17 4.32 -14.27 15.54
CA ALA A 17 3.63 -12.99 15.60
C ALA A 17 3.81 -12.17 14.30
N LEU A 18 5.02 -12.14 13.75
CA LEU A 18 5.29 -11.47 12.47
C LEU A 18 4.59 -12.15 11.29
N CYS A 19 4.66 -13.48 11.23
CA CYS A 19 3.91 -14.27 10.25
C CYS A 19 2.40 -14.05 10.38
N MET A 20 1.87 -13.92 11.60
CA MET A 20 0.46 -13.58 11.83
C MET A 20 0.12 -12.19 11.26
N VAL A 21 0.94 -11.17 11.50
CA VAL A 21 0.72 -9.81 10.94
C VAL A 21 0.65 -9.87 9.40
N VAL A 22 1.62 -10.55 8.77
CA VAL A 22 1.66 -10.70 7.31
C VAL A 22 0.46 -11.51 6.79
N ALA A 23 0.11 -12.61 7.46
CA ALA A 23 -1.02 -13.44 7.08
C ALA A 23 -2.35 -12.69 7.24
N ILE A 24 -2.53 -11.90 8.31
CA ILE A 24 -3.71 -11.06 8.53
C ILE A 24 -3.80 -9.98 7.46
N ALA A 25 -2.69 -9.33 7.12
CA ALA A 25 -2.64 -8.34 6.04
C ALA A 25 -3.04 -8.95 4.68
N GLY A 26 -2.46 -10.10 4.33
CA GLY A 26 -2.78 -10.82 3.09
C GLY A 26 -4.23 -11.30 3.05
N ALA A 27 -4.72 -11.88 4.15
CA ALA A 27 -6.11 -12.32 4.27
C ALA A 27 -7.09 -11.14 4.19
N SER A 28 -6.80 -10.03 4.86
CA SER A 28 -7.62 -8.81 4.82
C SER A 28 -7.71 -8.25 3.40
N ALA A 29 -6.60 -8.22 2.67
CA ALA A 29 -6.56 -7.77 1.28
C ALA A 29 -7.32 -8.70 0.31
N ALA A 30 -7.31 -10.02 0.57
CA ALA A 30 -7.97 -11.00 -0.29
C ALA A 30 -9.48 -11.16 -0.04
N LEU A 31 -9.97 -10.79 1.15
CA LEU A 31 -11.36 -11.01 1.53
C LEU A 31 -12.31 -9.92 1.01
N GLN A 32 -13.33 -10.36 0.28
CA GLN A 32 -14.41 -9.50 -0.20
C GLN A 32 -15.50 -9.23 0.86
N HIS A 33 -15.57 -10.07 1.91
CA HIS A 33 -16.61 -9.93 2.93
C HIS A 33 -16.29 -8.80 3.92
N ASN A 34 -17.09 -7.74 3.90
CA ASN A 34 -16.87 -6.50 4.67
C ASN A 34 -16.65 -6.75 6.18
N GLY A 35 -17.49 -7.56 6.81
CA GLY A 35 -17.38 -7.82 8.26
C GLY A 35 -16.10 -8.58 8.63
N SER A 36 -15.68 -9.51 7.79
CA SER A 36 -14.45 -10.29 8.00
C SER A 36 -13.21 -9.45 7.79
N ARG A 37 -13.21 -8.60 6.75
CA ARG A 37 -12.12 -7.65 6.47
C ARG A 37 -11.96 -6.64 7.61
N MET A 38 -13.07 -6.09 8.12
CA MET A 38 -13.06 -5.22 9.29
C MET A 38 -12.44 -5.93 10.51
N ALA A 39 -12.91 -7.13 10.85
CA ALA A 39 -12.39 -7.89 11.99
C ALA A 39 -10.87 -8.16 11.88
N LEU A 40 -10.39 -8.51 10.68
CA LEU A 40 -8.97 -8.72 10.42
C LEU A 40 -8.14 -7.44 10.53
N ASN A 41 -8.66 -6.30 10.02
CA ASN A 41 -7.98 -5.01 10.16
C ASN A 41 -7.79 -4.64 11.64
N TRP A 42 -8.86 -4.76 12.45
CA TRP A 42 -8.79 -4.50 13.88
C TRP A 42 -7.86 -5.45 14.62
N LEU A 43 -7.90 -6.75 14.29
CA LEU A 43 -7.00 -7.74 14.85
C LEU A 43 -5.54 -7.44 14.50
N GLY A 44 -5.25 -7.11 13.24
CA GLY A 44 -3.91 -6.76 12.77
C GLY A 44 -3.36 -5.50 13.44
N ALA A 45 -4.19 -4.46 13.57
CA ALA A 45 -3.83 -3.23 14.28
C ALA A 45 -3.54 -3.52 15.77
N PHE A 46 -4.40 -4.31 16.42
CA PHE A 46 -4.22 -4.71 17.82
C PHE A 46 -2.92 -5.50 18.03
N VAL A 47 -2.66 -6.52 17.21
CA VAL A 47 -1.43 -7.33 17.29
C VAL A 47 -0.19 -6.46 17.06
N SER A 48 -0.22 -5.57 16.07
CA SER A 48 0.89 -4.67 15.78
C SER A 48 1.16 -3.68 16.92
N GLY A 49 0.10 -3.10 17.51
CA GLY A 49 0.22 -2.22 18.66
C GLY A 49 0.69 -2.94 19.93
N PHE A 50 0.18 -4.14 20.19
CA PHE A 50 0.63 -4.99 21.29
C PHE A 50 2.13 -5.31 21.16
N LEU A 51 2.57 -5.72 19.96
CA LEU A 51 3.97 -5.94 19.67
C LEU A 51 4.78 -4.67 19.88
N ALA A 52 4.33 -3.49 19.43
CA ALA A 52 5.06 -2.24 19.59
C ALA A 52 5.33 -1.89 21.07
N ILE A 53 4.35 -2.11 21.95
CA ILE A 53 4.45 -1.84 23.39
C ILE A 53 5.31 -2.89 24.09
N HIS A 54 5.06 -4.17 23.82
CA HIS A 54 5.68 -5.28 24.52
C HIS A 54 6.94 -5.81 23.85
N TRP A 55 7.40 -5.18 22.78
CA TRP A 55 8.56 -5.63 22.02
C TRP A 55 9.80 -5.79 22.91
N TYR A 56 10.10 -4.81 23.75
CA TYR A 56 11.28 -4.86 24.60
C TYR A 56 11.22 -5.96 25.68
N PRO A 57 10.13 -6.10 26.46
CA PRO A 57 9.96 -7.25 27.35
C PRO A 57 10.05 -8.60 26.63
N ILE A 58 9.44 -8.70 25.44
CA ILE A 58 9.50 -9.90 24.60
C ILE A 58 10.95 -10.14 24.22
N HIS A 59 11.58 -9.22 23.50
CA HIS A 59 12.96 -9.31 23.02
C HIS A 59 13.97 -9.61 24.13
N GLY A 60 13.84 -8.95 25.28
CA GLY A 60 14.64 -9.20 26.48
C GLY A 60 14.44 -10.61 27.04
N ALA A 61 13.20 -11.11 27.08
CA ALA A 61 12.90 -12.49 27.45
C ALA A 61 13.34 -13.51 26.39
N LEU A 62 13.46 -13.12 25.11
CA LEU A 62 13.82 -14.00 24.00
C LEU A 62 15.33 -14.18 23.82
N GLU A 63 16.17 -13.37 24.49
CA GLU A 63 17.63 -13.32 24.32
C GLU A 63 18.04 -13.30 22.82
N LEU A 64 17.32 -12.54 21.99
CA LEU A 64 17.58 -12.50 20.55
C LEU A 64 18.97 -11.91 20.27
N PRO A 65 19.82 -12.58 19.46
CA PRO A 65 21.11 -12.05 19.08
C PRO A 65 20.92 -10.81 18.19
N GLY A 66 21.55 -9.70 18.54
CA GLY A 66 21.40 -8.42 17.82
C GLY A 66 21.60 -7.18 18.68
N LYS A 67 22.37 -7.33 19.76
CA LYS A 67 22.53 -6.38 20.86
C LYS A 67 23.47 -5.22 20.50
N LEU A 68 23.11 -4.46 19.47
CA LEU A 68 23.49 -3.05 19.37
C LEU A 68 22.27 -2.28 19.89
N ASP A 69 22.35 -1.88 21.16
CA ASP A 69 21.23 -1.84 22.12
C ASP A 69 20.13 -0.78 21.88
N ASP A 70 20.32 0.23 21.04
CA ASP A 70 19.34 1.33 20.90
C ASP A 70 18.83 1.57 19.47
N LEU A 71 19.71 1.50 18.47
CA LEU A 71 19.38 1.81 17.07
C LEU A 71 18.36 0.82 16.47
N ASN A 72 18.56 -0.47 16.75
CA ASN A 72 17.64 -1.52 16.30
C ASN A 72 16.25 -1.38 16.93
N LEU A 73 16.15 -0.80 18.14
CA LEU A 73 14.87 -0.65 18.84
C LEU A 73 13.98 0.41 18.19
N VAL A 74 14.57 1.53 17.75
CA VAL A 74 13.83 2.63 17.10
C VAL A 74 13.29 2.16 15.76
N GLU A 75 14.11 1.51 14.93
CA GLU A 75 13.68 0.99 13.63
C GLU A 75 12.59 -0.08 13.77
N GLN A 76 12.72 -1.01 14.72
CA GLN A 76 11.71 -2.03 14.98
C GLN A 76 10.39 -1.44 15.46
N ARG A 77 10.42 -0.45 16.36
CA ARG A 77 9.20 0.26 16.80
C ARG A 77 8.56 1.01 15.63
N LEU A 78 9.37 1.66 14.80
CA LEU A 78 8.88 2.35 13.62
C LEU A 78 8.20 1.37 12.67
N LEU A 79 8.79 0.21 12.37
CA LEU A 79 8.18 -0.84 11.55
C LEU A 79 6.84 -1.33 12.10
N LEU A 80 6.72 -1.52 13.41
CA LEU A 80 5.46 -1.94 14.04
C LEU A 80 4.39 -0.85 14.01
N LEU A 81 4.78 0.42 14.13
CA LEU A 81 3.88 1.56 13.94
C LEU A 81 3.44 1.69 12.48
N ILE A 82 4.34 1.44 11.53
CA ILE A 82 4.04 1.34 10.10
C ILE A 82 3.01 0.24 9.87
N ALA A 83 3.21 -0.97 10.41
CA ALA A 83 2.25 -2.07 10.32
C ALA A 83 0.88 -1.70 10.94
N ALA A 84 0.85 -1.05 12.11
CA ALA A 84 -0.40 -0.60 12.70
C ALA A 84 -1.13 0.43 11.82
N SER A 85 -0.40 1.43 11.30
CA SER A 85 -0.97 2.45 10.41
C SER A 85 -1.50 1.85 9.10
N PHE A 86 -0.85 0.81 8.57
CA PHE A 86 -1.33 0.07 7.41
C PHE A 86 -2.74 -0.50 7.62
N PHE A 87 -2.99 -1.14 8.77
CA PHE A 87 -4.32 -1.68 9.07
C PHE A 87 -5.39 -0.60 9.25
N TYR A 88 -5.03 0.55 9.81
CA TYR A 88 -5.93 1.71 9.86
C TYR A 88 -6.27 2.22 8.47
N LEU A 89 -5.29 2.33 7.58
CA LEU A 89 -5.53 2.76 6.19
C LEU A 89 -6.33 1.73 5.40
N MET A 90 -6.11 0.43 5.63
CA MET A 90 -6.91 -0.64 5.02
C MET A 90 -8.39 -0.56 5.42
N GLU A 91 -8.68 -0.06 6.63
CA GLU A 91 -10.05 0.21 7.07
C GLU A 91 -10.64 1.45 6.41
N VAL A 92 -9.84 2.50 6.23
CA VAL A 92 -10.23 3.68 5.43
C VAL A 92 -10.59 3.26 3.99
N ASP A 93 -9.75 2.44 3.35
CA ASP A 93 -10.01 1.91 2.01
C ASP A 93 -11.29 1.06 1.98
N ARG A 94 -11.54 0.24 3.01
CA ARG A 94 -12.77 -0.55 3.12
C ARG A 94 -14.01 0.33 3.19
N VAL A 95 -14.01 1.34 4.06
CA VAL A 95 -15.14 2.27 4.24
C VAL A 95 -15.38 3.07 2.96
N ASN A 96 -14.32 3.57 2.33
CA ASN A 96 -14.41 4.30 1.06
C ASN A 96 -14.95 3.40 -0.06
N GLY A 97 -14.51 2.14 -0.14
CA GLY A 97 -15.02 1.17 -1.10
C GLY A 97 -16.50 0.88 -0.89
N GLN A 98 -16.94 0.77 0.36
CA GLN A 98 -18.35 0.58 0.69
C GLN A 98 -19.21 1.78 0.26
N SER A 99 -18.80 3.02 0.60
CA SER A 99 -19.53 4.23 0.19
C SER A 99 -19.70 4.31 -1.32
N ARG A 100 -18.61 4.06 -2.07
CA ARG A 100 -18.63 4.07 -3.54
C ARG A 100 -19.54 2.98 -4.12
N ALA A 101 -19.56 1.79 -3.52
CA ALA A 101 -20.44 0.71 -3.95
C ALA A 101 -21.92 1.06 -3.71
N GLU A 102 -22.24 1.69 -2.59
CA GLU A 102 -23.59 2.18 -2.27
C GLU A 102 -24.02 3.29 -3.22
N GLU A 103 -23.16 4.28 -3.47
CA GLU A 103 -23.39 5.35 -4.46
C GLU A 103 -23.62 4.78 -5.87
N ALA A 104 -22.79 3.83 -6.31
CA ALA A 104 -22.95 3.17 -7.60
C ALA A 104 -24.28 2.40 -7.68
N MET A 105 -24.69 1.73 -6.60
CA MET A 105 -25.99 1.05 -6.53
C MET A 105 -27.15 2.04 -6.62
N GLN A 106 -27.07 3.17 -5.91
CA GLN A 106 -28.09 4.22 -5.96
C GLN A 106 -28.21 4.82 -7.36
N LEU A 107 -27.10 5.11 -8.02
CA LEU A 107 -27.11 5.64 -9.40
C LEU A 107 -27.70 4.63 -10.40
N ARG A 108 -27.42 3.33 -10.23
CA ARG A 108 -28.02 2.27 -11.05
C ARG A 108 -29.52 2.10 -10.79
N ARG A 109 -29.99 2.41 -9.58
CA ARG A 109 -31.39 2.31 -9.19
C ARG A 109 -32.21 3.46 -9.78
N GLY A 110 -32.56 3.34 -11.05
CA GLY A 110 -33.41 4.30 -11.77
C GLY A 110 -32.86 4.70 -13.13
N PHE A 111 -31.55 4.53 -13.35
CA PHE A 111 -30.97 4.75 -14.66
C PHE A 111 -31.36 3.63 -15.62
N ARG A 112 -32.12 3.95 -16.67
CA ARG A 112 -32.60 3.00 -17.69
C ARG A 112 -31.72 2.98 -18.94
N GLY A 113 -30.45 3.38 -18.82
CA GLY A 113 -29.51 3.44 -19.93
C GLY A 113 -29.50 4.75 -20.70
N SER A 114 -30.45 5.66 -20.45
CA SER A 114 -30.47 7.00 -21.04
C SER A 114 -31.10 8.04 -20.12
N ILE A 115 -30.60 9.27 -20.18
CA ILE A 115 -31.18 10.45 -19.54
C ILE A 115 -32.57 10.79 -20.09
N ALA A 116 -32.93 10.30 -21.29
CA ALA A 116 -34.27 10.47 -21.85
C ALA A 116 -35.38 9.87 -20.96
N HIS A 117 -35.02 8.96 -20.05
CA HIS A 117 -35.93 8.35 -19.09
C HIS A 117 -35.87 8.98 -17.70
N ALA A 118 -35.07 10.04 -17.51
CA ALA A 118 -34.97 10.73 -16.24
C ALA A 118 -36.29 11.47 -15.92
N THR A 119 -36.73 11.39 -14.67
CA THR A 119 -37.92 12.10 -14.19
C THR A 119 -37.49 13.28 -13.33
N CYS A 120 -38.08 14.46 -13.55
CA CYS A 120 -37.88 15.61 -12.69
C CYS A 120 -39.15 15.90 -11.88
N SER A 121 -38.99 16.47 -10.68
CA SER A 121 -40.12 16.93 -9.86
C SER A 121 -40.81 18.17 -10.44
N LYS A 122 -40.10 18.93 -11.28
CA LYS A 122 -40.63 20.10 -11.99
C LYS A 122 -40.42 19.91 -13.49
N LEU A 123 -41.49 19.99 -14.26
CA LEU A 123 -41.45 19.78 -15.71
C LEU A 123 -40.61 20.86 -16.41
N ASP A 124 -40.72 22.12 -15.98
CA ASP A 124 -39.93 23.25 -16.49
C ASP A 124 -38.41 23.07 -16.29
N ASP A 125 -37.99 22.36 -15.24
CA ASP A 125 -36.58 22.05 -15.00
C ASP A 125 -36.11 20.97 -15.98
N ALA A 126 -36.94 19.95 -16.22
CA ALA A 126 -36.65 18.90 -17.19
C ALA A 126 -36.49 19.48 -18.61
N GLU A 127 -37.42 20.32 -19.05
CA GLU A 127 -37.36 20.93 -20.38
C GLU A 127 -36.11 21.79 -20.56
N ARG A 128 -35.75 22.59 -19.55
CA ARG A 128 -34.54 23.41 -19.58
C ARG A 128 -33.27 22.57 -19.63
N ILE A 129 -33.16 21.53 -18.79
CA ILE A 129 -32.00 20.63 -18.77
C ILE A 129 -31.88 19.87 -20.11
N HIS A 130 -32.98 19.33 -20.62
CA HIS A 130 -32.97 18.64 -21.91
C HIS A 130 -32.66 19.58 -23.08
N ALA A 131 -33.12 20.83 -23.05
CA ALA A 131 -32.78 21.83 -24.04
C ALA A 131 -31.30 22.24 -23.99
N GLU A 132 -30.72 22.37 -22.80
CA GLU A 132 -29.29 22.67 -22.61
C GLU A 132 -28.39 21.55 -23.10
N ILE A 133 -28.75 20.29 -22.81
CA ILE A 133 -28.02 19.12 -23.31
C ILE A 133 -28.17 18.99 -24.83
N GLY A 134 -29.40 19.17 -25.34
CA GLY A 134 -29.72 19.15 -26.77
C GLY A 134 -29.14 17.95 -27.50
N ALA A 135 -28.28 18.22 -28.49
CA ALA A 135 -27.65 17.21 -29.34
C ALA A 135 -26.58 16.35 -28.60
N GLN A 136 -26.17 16.72 -27.39
CA GLN A 136 -25.15 16.00 -26.62
C GLN A 136 -25.72 14.86 -25.76
N THR A 137 -26.98 14.48 -25.97
CA THR A 137 -27.66 13.43 -25.18
C THR A 137 -26.86 12.12 -25.18
N GLU A 138 -26.35 11.68 -26.33
CA GLU A 138 -25.55 10.44 -26.43
C GLU A 138 -24.21 10.55 -25.69
N ASP A 139 -23.56 11.72 -25.74
CA ASP A 139 -22.29 11.96 -25.02
C ASP A 139 -22.49 11.96 -23.50
N VAL A 140 -23.63 12.50 -23.02
CA VAL A 140 -24.00 12.48 -21.61
C VAL A 140 -24.32 11.06 -21.15
N ASP A 141 -25.13 10.32 -21.91
CA ASP A 141 -25.44 8.91 -21.63
C ASP A 141 -24.17 8.06 -21.55
N TYR A 142 -23.25 8.27 -22.49
CA TYR A 142 -21.96 7.62 -22.52
C TYR A 142 -21.10 8.01 -21.30
N ALA A 143 -21.07 9.30 -20.93
CA ALA A 143 -20.35 9.75 -19.74
C ALA A 143 -20.90 9.13 -18.45
N ILE A 144 -22.22 8.95 -18.33
CA ILE A 144 -22.88 8.26 -17.22
C ILE A 144 -22.53 6.77 -17.24
N GLN A 145 -22.54 6.12 -18.40
CA GLN A 145 -22.13 4.71 -18.51
C GLN A 145 -20.68 4.52 -18.04
N VAL A 146 -19.78 5.41 -18.44
CA VAL A 146 -18.39 5.42 -17.97
C VAL A 146 -18.31 5.63 -16.46
N LEU A 147 -19.06 6.60 -15.91
CA LEU A 147 -19.14 6.83 -14.46
C LEU A 147 -19.59 5.56 -13.71
N LEU A 148 -20.64 4.89 -14.19
CA LEU A 148 -21.21 3.69 -13.57
C LEU A 148 -20.31 2.45 -13.67
N THR A 149 -19.39 2.43 -14.65
CA THR A 149 -18.48 1.30 -14.91
C THR A 149 -17.13 1.49 -14.23
N ALA A 150 -16.56 2.70 -14.34
CA ALA A 150 -15.26 3.03 -13.77
C ALA A 150 -15.33 3.56 -12.34
N GLY A 151 -16.49 4.04 -11.88
CA GLY A 151 -16.62 4.78 -10.63
C GLY A 151 -16.16 6.25 -10.73
N MET A 152 -15.80 6.72 -11.93
CA MET A 152 -15.49 8.11 -12.24
C MET A 152 -15.66 8.36 -13.75
N SER A 153 -15.89 9.60 -14.17
CA SER A 153 -15.99 9.95 -15.60
C SER A 153 -15.11 11.15 -15.91
N THR A 154 -13.99 10.90 -16.59
CA THR A 154 -13.06 11.93 -17.08
C THR A 154 -12.93 11.85 -18.60
N PRO A 155 -12.50 12.93 -19.28
CA PRO A 155 -12.24 12.87 -20.73
C PRO A 155 -11.37 11.69 -21.13
N THR A 156 -10.24 11.49 -20.43
CA THR A 156 -9.30 10.40 -20.68
C THR A 156 -9.95 9.02 -20.56
N LEU A 157 -10.75 8.76 -19.52
CA LEU A 157 -11.42 7.48 -19.36
C LEU A 157 -12.51 7.24 -20.40
N ARG A 158 -13.22 8.31 -20.82
CA ARG A 158 -14.20 8.23 -21.90
C ARG A 158 -13.52 7.84 -23.21
N ASP A 159 -12.35 8.42 -23.51
CA ASP A 159 -11.57 8.10 -24.71
C ASP A 159 -11.02 6.67 -24.67
N VAL A 160 -10.48 6.24 -23.52
CA VAL A 160 -10.01 4.85 -23.30
C VAL A 160 -11.14 3.83 -23.47
N ALA A 161 -12.33 4.13 -22.92
CA ALA A 161 -13.50 3.28 -23.10
C ALA A 161 -14.01 3.27 -24.54
N ARG A 162 -13.91 4.40 -25.28
CA ARG A 162 -14.28 4.47 -26.71
C ARG A 162 -13.36 3.62 -27.56
N ALA A 163 -12.10 3.48 -27.14
CA ALA A 163 -11.14 2.57 -27.75
C ALA A 163 -11.39 1.08 -27.42
N GLY A 164 -12.44 0.75 -26.66
CA GLY A 164 -12.81 -0.62 -26.31
C GLY A 164 -11.97 -1.22 -25.17
N VAL A 165 -11.18 -0.41 -24.47
CA VAL A 165 -10.39 -0.87 -23.31
C VAL A 165 -11.30 -0.97 -22.09
N GLY A 166 -11.22 -2.09 -21.36
CA GLY A 166 -11.99 -2.29 -20.14
C GLY A 166 -11.61 -1.29 -19.03
N ILE A 167 -12.58 -0.48 -18.59
CA ILE A 167 -12.42 0.57 -17.56
C ILE A 167 -13.01 0.18 -16.20
N LEU A 168 -13.27 -1.11 -15.96
CA LEU A 168 -13.90 -1.58 -14.73
C LEU A 168 -13.11 -1.13 -13.49
N ASP A 169 -13.78 -0.44 -12.58
CA ASP A 169 -13.23 0.06 -11.31
C ASP A 169 -11.97 0.95 -11.47
N ALA A 170 -11.82 1.64 -12.60
CA ALA A 170 -10.65 2.50 -12.85
C ALA A 170 -10.50 3.64 -11.84
N GLY A 171 -11.62 4.17 -11.32
CA GLY A 171 -11.65 5.18 -10.26
C GLY A 171 -11.50 4.62 -8.85
N HIS A 172 -11.43 3.30 -8.69
CA HIS A 172 -11.15 2.69 -7.40
C HIS A 172 -9.63 2.54 -7.20
N ALA A 173 -9.05 3.49 -6.48
CA ALA A 173 -7.67 3.45 -6.02
C ALA A 173 -7.63 3.17 -4.52
N GLU A 174 -6.87 2.13 -4.15
CA GLU A 174 -6.53 1.83 -2.75
C GLU A 174 -5.42 2.79 -2.30
N ILE A 175 -5.61 3.43 -1.15
CA ILE A 175 -4.70 4.44 -0.63
C ILE A 175 -3.67 3.79 0.31
N ALA A 176 -4.03 2.71 1.00
CA ALA A 176 -3.22 2.12 2.06
C ALA A 176 -1.83 1.71 1.58
N VAL A 177 -1.77 0.94 0.49
CA VAL A 177 -0.50 0.40 -0.03
C VAL A 177 0.42 1.51 -0.58
N PRO A 178 -0.03 2.41 -1.48
CA PRO A 178 0.82 3.48 -1.98
C PRO A 178 1.23 4.47 -0.88
N PHE A 179 0.32 4.79 0.05
CA PHE A 179 0.64 5.67 1.17
C PHE A 179 1.75 5.06 2.03
N LEU A 180 1.63 3.78 2.40
CA LEU A 180 2.64 3.08 3.19
C LEU A 180 3.99 3.06 2.46
N ALA A 181 3.98 2.68 1.18
CA ALA A 181 5.17 2.61 0.33
C ALA A 181 5.90 3.95 0.22
N LEU A 182 5.15 5.06 0.15
CA LEU A 182 5.72 6.38 -0.11
C LEU A 182 6.06 7.16 1.15
N VAL A 183 5.20 7.18 2.16
CA VAL A 183 5.35 8.13 3.27
C VAL A 183 6.22 7.55 4.38
N PRO A 184 5.77 6.54 5.15
CA PRO A 184 6.57 6.02 6.25
C PRO A 184 7.86 5.35 5.80
N PHE A 185 7.86 4.60 4.68
CA PHE A 185 9.09 3.96 4.20
C PHE A 185 10.13 4.99 3.71
N THR A 186 9.71 6.12 3.14
CA THR A 186 10.64 7.21 2.81
C THR A 186 11.17 7.89 4.06
N ALA A 187 10.31 8.17 5.04
CA ALA A 187 10.73 8.74 6.32
C ALA A 187 11.75 7.82 7.03
N MET A 188 11.48 6.51 7.06
CA MET A 188 12.40 5.50 7.58
C MET A 188 13.72 5.49 6.81
N SER A 189 13.67 5.53 5.47
CA SER A 189 14.88 5.53 4.64
C SER A 189 15.74 6.78 4.86
N ILE A 190 15.13 7.95 5.01
CA ILE A 190 15.82 9.21 5.33
C ILE A 190 16.45 9.11 6.73
N PHE A 191 15.72 8.59 7.71
CA PHE A 191 16.21 8.42 9.07
C PHE A 191 17.43 7.50 9.12
N SER A 192 17.33 6.30 8.51
CA SER A 192 18.45 5.35 8.43
C SER A 192 19.62 5.93 7.63
N PHE A 193 19.38 6.72 6.57
CA PHE A 193 20.46 7.41 5.84
C PHE A 193 21.19 8.42 6.73
N CYS A 194 20.46 9.26 7.48
CA CYS A 194 21.06 10.23 8.40
C CYS A 194 21.93 9.55 9.46
N ILE A 195 21.44 8.45 10.04
CA ILE A 195 22.22 7.63 10.98
C ILE A 195 23.46 7.07 10.30
N ASN A 196 23.32 6.41 9.16
CA ASN A 196 24.46 5.80 8.47
C ASN A 196 25.53 6.84 8.11
N PHE A 197 25.10 8.02 7.69
CA PHE A 197 25.99 9.13 7.36
C PHE A 197 26.77 9.64 8.57
N GLU A 198 26.14 9.71 9.75
CA GLU A 198 26.79 10.17 10.98
C GLU A 198 27.70 9.10 11.61
N TYR A 199 27.24 7.84 11.66
CA TYR A 199 27.89 6.77 12.41
C TYR A 199 28.83 5.87 11.58
N LEU A 200 28.74 5.88 10.25
CA LEU A 200 29.57 5.05 9.36
C LEU A 200 30.36 5.89 8.32
N PRO A 201 31.15 6.89 8.75
CA PRO A 201 31.85 7.79 7.83
C PRO A 201 32.88 7.08 6.93
N GLN A 202 33.28 5.85 7.29
CA GLN A 202 34.21 5.02 6.49
C GLN A 202 33.51 4.18 5.41
N ALA A 203 32.18 4.20 5.33
CA ALA A 203 31.46 3.49 4.28
C ALA A 203 31.85 4.02 2.89
N THR A 204 32.02 3.12 1.92
CA THR A 204 32.30 3.47 0.53
C THR A 204 31.20 4.38 -0.04
N TRP A 205 31.58 5.42 -0.78
CA TRP A 205 30.66 6.37 -1.42
C TRP A 205 29.51 5.72 -2.21
N VAL A 206 29.77 4.54 -2.80
CA VAL A 206 28.78 3.73 -3.53
C VAL A 206 27.57 3.40 -2.65
N TYR A 207 27.81 3.10 -1.37
CA TYR A 207 26.75 2.79 -0.40
C TYR A 207 25.81 3.98 -0.21
N TYR A 208 26.36 5.18 -0.02
CA TYR A 208 25.55 6.40 0.11
C TYR A 208 24.75 6.70 -1.16
N MET A 209 25.35 6.52 -2.34
CA MET A 209 24.65 6.73 -3.61
C MET A 209 23.47 5.76 -3.78
N LEU A 210 23.65 4.49 -3.40
CA LEU A 210 22.58 3.49 -3.42
C LEU A 210 21.43 3.81 -2.44
N GLN A 211 21.69 4.54 -1.36
CA GLN A 211 20.64 4.99 -0.43
C GLN A 211 19.96 6.29 -0.84
N VAL A 212 20.71 7.28 -1.35
CA VAL A 212 20.17 8.60 -1.72
C VAL A 212 19.24 8.51 -2.92
N TYR A 213 19.62 7.71 -3.93
CA TYR A 213 18.85 7.55 -5.15
C TYR A 213 17.39 7.11 -4.95
N PRO A 214 17.06 6.03 -4.21
CA PRO A 214 15.68 5.62 -3.98
C PRO A 214 14.89 6.69 -3.21
N ILE A 215 15.53 7.35 -2.23
CA ILE A 215 14.90 8.42 -1.45
C ILE A 215 14.48 9.58 -2.38
N LEU A 216 15.40 10.06 -3.21
CA LEU A 216 15.13 11.15 -4.15
C LEU A 216 13.97 10.82 -5.08
N CYS A 217 13.93 9.60 -5.59
CA CYS A 217 12.87 9.18 -6.49
C CYS A 217 11.51 9.03 -5.80
N ARG A 218 11.43 8.51 -4.56
CA ARG A 218 10.16 8.50 -3.79
C ARG A 218 9.67 9.91 -3.48
N VAL A 219 10.59 10.81 -3.14
CA VAL A 219 10.27 12.23 -2.91
C VAL A 219 9.78 12.87 -4.20
N ALA A 220 10.43 12.61 -5.35
CA ALA A 220 9.99 13.08 -6.65
C ALA A 220 8.60 12.54 -7.00
N LEU A 221 8.34 11.24 -6.78
CA LEU A 221 7.04 10.62 -7.02
C LEU A 221 5.95 11.20 -6.11
N LEU A 222 6.25 11.45 -4.82
CA LEU A 222 5.36 12.17 -3.91
C LEU A 222 5.02 13.57 -4.43
N ILE A 223 6.01 14.30 -4.93
CA ILE A 223 5.80 15.62 -5.54
C ILE A 223 4.91 15.50 -6.78
N VAL A 224 5.18 14.54 -7.68
CA VAL A 224 4.36 14.28 -8.88
C VAL A 224 2.91 14.00 -8.48
N ILE A 225 2.67 13.04 -7.58
CA ILE A 225 1.33 12.69 -7.09
C ILE A 225 0.63 13.91 -6.48
N SER A 226 1.35 14.74 -5.70
CA SER A 226 0.76 15.93 -5.09
C SER A 226 0.33 17.00 -6.09
N ARG A 227 0.96 17.04 -7.27
CA ARG A 227 0.70 18.03 -8.33
C ARG A 227 -0.20 17.50 -9.44
N SER A 228 -0.27 16.18 -9.62
CA SER A 228 -1.09 15.51 -10.63
C SER A 228 -2.59 15.75 -10.43
N ALA A 229 -3.37 15.63 -11.51
CA ALA A 229 -4.82 15.66 -11.46
C ALA A 229 -5.39 14.43 -10.73
N ALA A 230 -6.65 14.49 -10.29
CA ALA A 230 -7.25 13.43 -9.48
C ALA A 230 -7.28 12.05 -10.16
N ASP A 231 -7.45 12.03 -11.48
CA ASP A 231 -7.43 10.82 -12.31
C ASP A 231 -6.04 10.22 -12.45
N GLU A 232 -5.04 11.06 -12.72
CA GLU A 232 -3.63 10.66 -12.73
C GLU A 232 -3.21 10.08 -11.37
N ARG A 233 -3.61 10.70 -10.26
CA ARG A 233 -3.34 10.18 -8.91
C ARG A 233 -3.92 8.78 -8.70
N CYS A 234 -5.19 8.58 -9.09
CA CYS A 234 -5.84 7.27 -8.96
C CYS A 234 -5.12 6.22 -9.79
N PHE A 235 -4.71 6.58 -11.02
CA PHE A 235 -3.94 5.70 -11.89
C PHE A 235 -2.58 5.33 -11.29
N ILE A 236 -1.80 6.32 -10.85
CA ILE A 236 -0.49 6.12 -10.22
C ILE A 236 -0.63 5.24 -8.98
N MET A 237 -1.57 5.55 -8.07
CA MET A 237 -1.83 4.75 -6.87
C MET A 237 -2.16 3.29 -7.21
N LYS A 238 -3.01 3.06 -8.22
CA LYS A 238 -3.39 1.71 -8.66
C LYS A 238 -2.22 0.94 -9.26
N MET A 239 -1.35 1.61 -10.04
CA MET A 239 -0.13 1.00 -10.57
C MET A 239 0.84 0.67 -9.44
N MET A 240 1.04 1.59 -8.50
CA MET A 240 1.88 1.37 -7.33
C MET A 240 1.44 0.15 -6.52
N THR A 241 0.15 -0.02 -6.24
CA THR A 241 -0.34 -1.21 -5.50
C THR A 241 0.02 -2.51 -6.21
N LYS A 242 -0.16 -2.59 -7.54
CA LYS A 242 0.20 -3.79 -8.32
C LYS A 242 1.70 -4.06 -8.28
N LEU A 243 2.51 -3.02 -8.40
CA LEU A 243 3.96 -3.12 -8.33
C LEU A 243 4.42 -3.56 -6.94
N VAL A 244 3.79 -3.03 -5.88
CA VAL A 244 4.05 -3.48 -4.51
C VAL A 244 3.73 -4.95 -4.34
N ALA A 245 2.58 -5.40 -4.86
CA ALA A 245 2.20 -6.80 -4.78
C ALA A 245 3.20 -7.72 -5.52
N ILE A 246 3.60 -7.36 -6.74
CA ILE A 246 4.59 -8.11 -7.53
C ILE A 246 5.93 -8.15 -6.78
N TYR A 247 6.35 -7.01 -6.24
CA TYR A 247 7.59 -6.92 -5.46
C TYR A 247 7.56 -7.84 -4.24
N LEU A 248 6.52 -7.79 -3.43
CA LEU A 248 6.38 -8.65 -2.25
C LEU A 248 6.40 -10.13 -2.64
N ALA A 249 5.74 -10.49 -3.75
CA ALA A 249 5.71 -11.86 -4.25
C ALA A 249 7.10 -12.36 -4.70
N VAL A 250 7.95 -11.49 -5.25
CA VAL A 250 9.30 -11.85 -5.73
C VAL A 250 10.34 -11.79 -4.60
N ILE A 251 10.33 -10.73 -3.80
CA ILE A 251 11.39 -10.45 -2.83
C ILE A 251 11.21 -11.27 -1.56
N CYS A 252 9.99 -11.43 -1.02
CA CYS A 252 9.82 -12.18 0.23
C CYS A 252 10.40 -13.60 0.17
N PRO A 253 10.20 -14.42 -0.89
CA PRO A 253 10.84 -15.72 -1.00
C PRO A 253 12.37 -15.66 -1.04
N ILE A 254 12.93 -14.67 -1.76
CA ILE A 254 14.39 -14.46 -1.84
C ILE A 254 14.93 -14.15 -0.44
N LEU A 255 14.25 -13.29 0.33
CA LEU A 255 14.66 -12.95 1.69
C LEU A 255 14.61 -14.15 2.64
N VAL A 256 13.54 -14.94 2.58
CA VAL A 256 13.41 -16.15 3.40
C VAL A 256 14.49 -17.17 3.06
N GLN A 257 14.70 -17.44 1.77
CA GLN A 257 15.75 -18.33 1.30
C GLN A 257 17.13 -17.82 1.73
N TRP A 258 17.34 -16.51 1.67
CA TRP A 258 18.58 -15.87 2.08
C TRP A 258 18.85 -16.02 3.58
N GLU A 259 17.90 -15.66 4.43
CA GLU A 259 18.02 -15.77 5.88
C GLU A 259 18.28 -17.23 6.29
N TRP A 260 17.65 -18.17 5.58
CA TRP A 260 17.90 -19.60 5.73
C TRP A 260 19.35 -19.97 5.42
N TYR A 261 19.90 -19.56 4.27
CA TYR A 261 21.31 -19.81 3.95
C TYR A 261 22.26 -19.06 4.88
N GLY A 262 21.90 -17.86 5.31
CA GLY A 262 22.66 -17.06 6.27
C GLY A 262 22.89 -17.79 7.58
N SER A 263 21.84 -18.44 8.09
CA SER A 263 21.91 -19.24 9.30
C SER A 263 22.82 -20.48 9.19
N SER A 264 23.14 -20.91 7.96
CA SER A 264 23.97 -22.10 7.71
C SER A 264 25.48 -21.83 7.67
N GLY A 265 25.91 -20.57 7.83
CA GLY A 265 27.33 -20.19 7.84
C GLY A 265 27.99 -20.15 6.45
N GLN A 266 27.20 -20.29 5.38
CA GLN A 266 27.63 -20.13 3.98
C GLN A 266 27.12 -18.78 3.44
N LEU A 267 27.70 -17.67 3.88
CA LEU A 267 27.27 -16.34 3.40
C LEU A 267 28.22 -15.79 2.33
N PRO A 268 27.69 -15.37 1.16
CA PRO A 268 28.32 -14.38 0.30
C PRO A 268 28.49 -13.03 1.01
N ASP A 269 29.36 -12.17 0.47
CA ASP A 269 29.73 -10.87 1.01
C ASP A 269 28.49 -10.01 1.39
N GLN A 270 28.33 -9.71 2.69
CA GLN A 270 27.19 -8.98 3.28
C GLN A 270 26.86 -7.67 2.52
N ALA A 271 27.88 -7.01 1.99
CA ALA A 271 27.77 -5.75 1.23
C ALA A 271 26.99 -5.89 -0.09
N LEU A 272 27.06 -7.04 -0.76
CA LEU A 272 26.31 -7.28 -2.01
C LEU A 272 24.81 -7.36 -1.75
N ILE A 273 24.43 -7.84 -0.56
CA ILE A 273 23.03 -8.04 -0.16
C ILE A 273 22.39 -6.72 0.24
N ASP A 274 23.09 -5.90 1.02
CA ASP A 274 22.62 -4.55 1.33
C ASP A 274 22.46 -3.77 0.02
N ALA A 275 23.43 -3.88 -0.90
CA ALA A 275 23.33 -3.28 -2.22
C ALA A 275 22.13 -3.82 -3.02
N PHE A 276 21.84 -5.13 -2.98
CA PHE A 276 20.69 -5.72 -3.67
C PHE A 276 19.36 -5.25 -3.06
N PHE A 277 19.26 -5.16 -1.74
CA PHE A 277 18.10 -4.63 -1.02
C PHE A 277 17.85 -3.17 -1.36
N TYR A 278 18.89 -2.34 -1.31
CA TYR A 278 18.79 -0.94 -1.71
C TYR A 278 18.39 -0.82 -3.18
N THR A 279 18.98 -1.63 -4.07
CA THR A 279 18.62 -1.65 -5.51
C THR A 279 17.17 -2.10 -5.74
N ALA A 280 16.71 -3.14 -5.03
CA ALA A 280 15.33 -3.61 -5.10
C ALA A 280 14.35 -2.53 -4.58
N MET A 281 14.72 -1.83 -3.52
CA MET A 281 14.00 -0.67 -2.99
C MET A 281 14.03 0.54 -3.95
N CYS A 282 15.04 0.65 -4.83
CA CYS A 282 15.11 1.63 -5.92
C CYS A 282 14.16 1.30 -7.06
N CYS A 283 13.88 0.03 -7.36
CA CYS A 283 12.97 -0.31 -8.45
C CYS A 283 11.54 0.22 -8.22
N PHE A 284 11.12 0.47 -6.98
CA PHE A 284 9.86 1.16 -6.65
C PHE A 284 9.79 2.62 -7.06
N SER A 285 10.95 3.21 -7.26
CA SER A 285 11.14 4.64 -7.39
C SER A 285 11.09 5.10 -8.86
N PHE A 286 11.03 4.16 -9.82
CA PHE A 286 11.10 4.42 -11.27
C PHE A 286 9.78 4.25 -12.03
N LEU A 287 8.65 4.21 -11.32
CA LEU A 287 7.31 4.11 -11.91
C LEU A 287 6.44 5.26 -11.41
#